data_AF-A0A9E4VMU1-F1
#
_entry.id   AF-A0A9E4VMU1-F1
#
_cell.length_a   1.000
_cell.length_b   1.000
_cell.length_c   1.000
_cell.angle_alpha   90.00
_cell.angle_beta   90.00
_cell.angle_gamma   90.00
#
_symmetry.space_group_name_H-M   'P 1'
#
loop_
_entity.id
_entity.type
_entity.pdbx_description
1 polymer ?
#
loop_
_entity_poly.entity_id
_entity_poly.type
_entity_poly.pdbx_seq_one_letter_code
_entity_poly.pdbx_strand_id
1 'polypeptide(L)'
;MQDVTQEQLDWQPPGKANPLGATYAHSLCSEDAIVHKLLVGNQPLFESEWKEKTGISDPRWGSEFEWAREVKVDLEAARQYAEAVYGSTDDYLASLELADLDRVLDLSDIGFGEKKAAFIFSSLISAHASNMTGEISTLKGLQGAKGYPG
;
A
#
# COMPACT_ATOMS: atom_id res chain seq x y z
N MET A 1 -2.80 -11.80 3.61
CA MET A 1 -4.16 -11.24 3.75
C MET A 1 -5.28 -12.23 3.42
N GLN A 2 -5.05 -13.31 2.65
CA GLN A 2 -6.11 -14.28 2.28
C GLN A 2 -6.81 -14.96 3.48
N ASP A 3 -6.07 -15.22 4.55
CA ASP A 3 -6.52 -15.92 5.76
C ASP A 3 -6.96 -14.99 6.90
N VAL A 4 -6.96 -13.68 6.66
CA VAL A 4 -7.37 -12.68 7.64
C VAL A 4 -8.90 -12.58 7.68
N THR A 5 -9.48 -12.42 8.88
CA THR A 5 -10.91 -12.12 9.07
C THR A 5 -11.15 -10.62 9.26
N GLN A 6 -12.39 -10.15 9.10
CA GLN A 6 -12.75 -8.76 9.38
C GLN A 6 -12.44 -8.38 10.84
N GLU A 7 -12.73 -9.28 11.79
CA GLU A 7 -12.40 -9.07 13.21
C GLU A 7 -10.90 -8.87 13.43
N GLN A 8 -10.05 -9.64 12.75
CA GLN A 8 -8.61 -9.49 12.83
C GLN A 8 -8.08 -8.21 12.18
N LEU A 9 -8.78 -7.73 11.16
CA LEU A 9 -8.49 -6.47 10.47
C LEU A 9 -8.81 -5.27 11.38
N ASP A 10 -9.96 -5.32 12.06
CA ASP A 10 -10.49 -4.26 12.92
C ASP A 10 -9.86 -4.21 14.32
N TRP A 11 -9.13 -5.27 14.70
CA TRP A 11 -8.48 -5.36 16.01
C TRP A 11 -7.49 -4.22 16.23
N GLN A 12 -7.60 -3.58 17.40
CA GLN A 12 -6.76 -2.47 17.80
C GLN A 12 -5.59 -2.98 18.66
N PRO A 13 -4.34 -2.94 18.15
CA PRO A 13 -3.19 -3.35 18.93
C PRO A 13 -2.91 -2.37 20.08
N PRO A 14 -2.38 -2.87 21.21
CA PRO A 14 -1.98 -2.02 22.33
C PRO A 14 -0.82 -1.08 21.95
N GLY A 15 -0.64 -0.01 22.71
CA GLY A 15 0.48 0.92 22.55
C GLY A 15 0.34 1.80 21.31
N LYS A 16 1.39 1.88 20.49
CA LYS A 16 1.46 2.75 19.30
C LYS A 16 1.59 2.00 17.97
N ALA A 17 1.41 0.68 17.97
CA ALA A 17 1.36 -0.08 16.73
C ALA A 17 0.13 0.31 15.91
N ASN A 18 0.26 0.32 14.58
CA ASN A 18 -0.88 0.56 13.70
C ASN A 18 -1.76 -0.70 13.63
N PRO A 19 -3.09 -0.55 13.52
CA PRO A 19 -4.00 -1.67 13.28
C PRO A 19 -3.72 -2.36 11.94
N LEU A 20 -4.07 -3.65 11.85
CA LEU A 20 -3.84 -4.46 10.64
C LEU A 20 -4.56 -3.86 9.43
N GLY A 21 -5.82 -3.41 9.61
CA GLY A 21 -6.57 -2.70 8.57
C GLY A 21 -5.87 -1.46 8.04
N ALA A 22 -5.36 -0.61 8.93
CA ALA A 22 -4.67 0.61 8.54
C ALA A 22 -3.34 0.32 7.82
N THR A 23 -2.54 -0.64 8.31
CA THR A 23 -1.30 -1.06 7.64
C THR A 23 -1.59 -1.63 6.24
N TYR A 24 -2.66 -2.42 6.09
CA TYR A 24 -3.05 -2.94 4.79
C TYR A 24 -3.51 -1.83 3.84
N ALA A 25 -4.39 -0.95 4.29
CA ALA A 25 -4.85 0.21 3.51
C ALA A 25 -3.68 1.10 3.08
N HIS A 26 -2.75 1.39 3.99
CA HIS A 26 -1.55 2.16 3.70
C HIS A 26 -0.70 1.49 2.60
N SER A 27 -0.50 0.17 2.67
CA SER A 27 0.24 -0.58 1.66
C SER A 27 -0.39 -0.42 0.27
N LEU A 28 -1.71 -0.61 0.17
CA LEU A 28 -2.42 -0.55 -1.12
C LEU A 28 -2.45 0.86 -1.69
N CYS A 29 -2.79 1.87 -0.88
CA CYS A 29 -2.86 3.25 -1.34
C CYS A 29 -1.49 3.81 -1.71
N SER A 30 -0.42 3.36 -1.04
CA SER A 30 0.94 3.75 -1.38
C SER A 30 1.34 3.21 -2.75
N GLU A 31 1.16 1.91 -3.00
CA GLU A 31 1.49 1.31 -4.29
C GLU A 31 0.68 1.94 -5.44
N ASP A 32 -0.64 2.10 -5.24
CA ASP A 32 -1.52 2.76 -6.21
C ASP A 32 -1.03 4.17 -6.57
N ALA A 33 -0.73 5.00 -5.56
CA ALA A 33 -0.27 6.35 -5.81
C ALA A 33 1.15 6.40 -6.39
N ILE A 34 2.05 5.47 -6.02
CA ILE A 34 3.38 5.38 -6.62
C ILE A 34 3.28 5.05 -8.11
N VAL A 35 2.45 4.07 -8.48
CA VAL A 35 2.32 3.64 -9.88
C VAL A 35 1.54 4.68 -10.68
N HIS A 36 0.29 4.95 -10.32
CA HIS A 36 -0.56 5.80 -11.15
C HIS A 36 -0.15 7.26 -11.10
N LYS A 37 0.07 7.83 -9.91
CA LYS A 37 0.36 9.26 -9.78
C LYS A 37 1.82 9.59 -10.04
N LEU A 38 2.74 8.87 -9.42
CA LEU A 38 4.16 9.23 -9.52
C LEU A 38 4.82 8.73 -10.82
N LEU A 39 4.58 7.47 -11.20
CA LEU A 39 5.25 6.87 -12.35
C LEU A 39 4.53 7.17 -13.67
N VAL A 40 3.20 7.08 -13.70
CA VAL A 40 2.37 7.26 -14.90
C VAL A 40 1.87 8.71 -15.06
N GLY A 41 1.60 9.43 -13.97
CA GLY A 41 1.08 10.80 -13.99
C GLY A 41 -0.46 10.91 -14.04
N ASN A 42 -1.16 9.83 -13.69
CA ASN A 42 -2.62 9.73 -13.62
C ASN A 42 -3.15 9.88 -12.17
N GLN A 43 -4.47 9.98 -12.02
CA GLN A 43 -5.10 9.85 -10.70
C GLN A 43 -4.94 8.42 -10.17
N PRO A 44 -4.67 8.22 -8.86
CA PRO A 44 -4.76 6.91 -8.23
C PRO A 44 -6.14 6.28 -8.41
N LEU A 45 -6.20 4.96 -8.41
CA LEU A 45 -7.45 4.19 -8.44
C LEU A 45 -8.37 4.55 -7.27
N PHE A 46 -7.83 4.77 -6.07
CA PHE A 46 -8.63 5.17 -4.89
C PHE A 46 -9.28 6.57 -5.03
N GLU A 47 -8.79 7.44 -5.93
CA GLU A 47 -9.40 8.74 -6.21
C GLU A 47 -10.37 8.68 -7.41
N SER A 48 -10.37 7.57 -8.15
CA SER A 48 -11.12 7.39 -9.39
C SER A 48 -12.07 6.20 -9.29
N GLU A 49 -11.76 5.06 -9.89
CA GLU A 49 -12.65 3.90 -9.98
C GLU A 49 -13.01 3.33 -8.60
N TRP A 50 -12.10 3.36 -7.63
CA TRP A 50 -12.26 2.78 -6.29
C TRP A 50 -12.69 3.76 -5.21
N LYS A 51 -13.01 5.00 -5.61
CA LYS A 51 -13.44 6.05 -4.69
C LYS A 51 -14.65 5.59 -3.87
N GLU A 52 -14.53 5.68 -2.54
CA GLU A 52 -15.57 5.33 -1.55
C GLU A 52 -16.02 3.86 -1.56
N LYS A 53 -15.32 2.95 -2.27
CA LYS A 53 -15.71 1.53 -2.37
C LYS A 53 -15.11 0.62 -1.31
N THR A 54 -13.99 1.02 -0.69
CA THR A 54 -13.17 0.14 0.16
C THR A 54 -13.36 0.37 1.66
N GLY A 55 -14.20 1.33 2.05
CA GLY A 55 -14.33 1.82 3.43
C GLY A 55 -13.17 2.68 3.90
N ILE A 56 -12.02 2.66 3.21
CA ILE A 56 -10.83 3.47 3.54
C ILE A 56 -11.20 4.95 3.42
N SER A 57 -11.53 5.57 4.55
CA SER A 57 -11.86 6.99 4.63
C SER A 57 -10.62 7.84 4.41
N ASP A 58 -10.72 8.86 3.57
CA ASP A 58 -9.60 9.72 3.18
C ASP A 58 -8.32 8.92 2.84
N PRO A 59 -8.33 8.09 1.78
CA PRO A 59 -7.13 7.39 1.36
C PRO A 59 -6.08 8.42 0.92
N ARG A 60 -4.89 8.35 1.50
CA ARG A 60 -3.78 9.28 1.21
C ARG A 60 -2.49 8.50 1.07
N TRP A 61 -1.58 9.04 0.26
CA TRP A 61 -0.17 8.68 0.37
C TRP A 61 0.35 9.23 1.69
N GLY A 62 0.82 8.35 2.57
CA GLY A 62 1.30 8.72 3.89
C GLY A 62 0.14 8.81 4.87
N SER A 63 0.29 8.11 5.99
CA SER A 63 -0.75 7.94 6.98
C SER A 63 -0.33 8.59 8.29
N GLU A 64 -1.17 9.46 8.82
CA GLU A 64 -1.02 9.98 10.18
C GLU A 64 -1.48 8.93 11.20
N PHE A 65 -0.94 8.99 12.41
CA PHE A 65 -1.22 8.01 13.45
C PHE A 65 -2.71 7.99 13.83
N GLU A 66 -3.32 9.16 13.92
CA GLU A 66 -4.73 9.36 14.25
C GLU A 66 -5.62 8.70 13.18
N TRP A 67 -5.33 8.96 11.90
CA TRP A 67 -6.04 8.31 10.79
C TRP A 67 -5.95 6.78 10.88
N ALA A 68 -4.76 6.24 11.18
CA ALA A 68 -4.56 4.80 11.29
C ALA A 68 -5.39 4.16 12.42
N ARG A 69 -5.75 4.92 13.45
CA ARG A 69 -6.60 4.44 14.55
C ARG A 69 -8.09 4.46 14.23
N GLU A 70 -8.52 5.33 13.33
CA GLU A 70 -9.94 5.57 13.05
C GLU A 70 -10.44 4.88 11.79
N VAL A 71 -9.56 4.69 10.79
CA VAL A 71 -9.95 4.12 9.48
C VAL A 71 -10.62 2.76 9.63
N LYS A 72 -11.71 2.57 8.88
CA LYS A 72 -12.47 1.32 8.81
C LYS A 72 -12.40 0.74 7.42
N VAL A 73 -11.76 -0.42 7.30
CA VAL A 73 -11.52 -1.04 6.00
C VAL A 73 -12.53 -2.16 5.81
N ASP A 74 -13.23 -2.15 4.67
CA ASP A 74 -13.98 -3.30 4.21
C ASP A 74 -12.99 -4.31 3.64
N LEU A 75 -12.82 -5.45 4.31
CA LEU A 75 -11.80 -6.44 3.93
C LEU A 75 -12.04 -7.01 2.52
N GLU A 76 -13.30 -7.26 2.16
CA GLU A 76 -13.62 -7.87 0.88
C GLU A 76 -13.36 -6.88 -0.25
N ALA A 77 -13.86 -5.65 -0.12
CA ALA A 77 -13.61 -4.60 -1.10
C ALA A 77 -12.12 -4.24 -1.18
N ALA A 78 -11.40 -4.23 -0.05
CA ALA A 78 -9.96 -3.98 -0.05
C ALA A 78 -9.15 -5.07 -0.76
N ARG A 79 -9.61 -6.33 -0.74
CA ARG A 79 -8.97 -7.42 -1.50
C ARG A 79 -9.19 -7.25 -3.00
N GLN A 80 -10.41 -6.93 -3.43
CA GLN A 80 -10.69 -6.66 -4.84
C GLN A 80 -9.93 -5.42 -5.33
N TYR A 81 -9.83 -4.40 -4.48
CA TYR A 81 -9.00 -3.22 -4.75
C TYR A 81 -7.51 -3.59 -4.87
N ALA A 82 -7.00 -4.46 -4.01
CA ALA A 82 -5.63 -4.96 -4.11
C ALA A 82 -5.38 -5.68 -5.43
N GLU A 83 -6.30 -6.52 -5.89
CA GLU A 83 -6.20 -7.18 -7.19
C GLU A 83 -6.14 -6.16 -8.35
N ALA A 84 -6.94 -5.09 -8.29
CA ALA A 84 -6.89 -4.02 -9.28
C ALA A 84 -5.56 -3.25 -9.26
N VAL A 85 -5.05 -2.90 -8.07
CA VAL A 85 -3.74 -2.25 -7.91
C VAL A 85 -2.63 -3.14 -8.46
N TYR A 86 -2.56 -4.40 -8.04
CA TYR A 86 -1.51 -5.32 -8.50
C TYR A 86 -1.59 -5.58 -10.00
N GLY A 87 -2.79 -5.76 -10.56
CA GLY A 87 -2.97 -5.91 -11.99
C GLY A 87 -2.45 -4.70 -12.77
N SER A 88 -2.78 -3.49 -12.31
CA SER A 88 -2.28 -2.26 -12.95
C SER A 88 -0.77 -2.06 -12.79
N THR A 89 -0.19 -2.47 -11.64
CA THR A 89 1.27 -2.47 -11.42
C THR A 89 1.94 -3.43 -12.40
N ASP A 90 1.42 -4.65 -12.53
CA ASP A 90 1.94 -5.67 -13.44
C ASP A 90 1.86 -5.21 -14.90
N ASP A 91 0.73 -4.63 -15.32
CA ASP A 91 0.57 -4.08 -16.67
C ASP A 91 1.57 -2.95 -16.95
N TYR A 92 1.78 -2.04 -15.97
CA TYR A 92 2.78 -0.99 -16.11
C TYR A 92 4.19 -1.57 -16.20
N LEU A 93 4.56 -2.49 -15.32
CA LEU A 93 5.87 -3.17 -15.36
C LEU A 93 6.12 -3.89 -16.69
N ALA A 94 5.10 -4.56 -17.22
CA ALA A 94 5.18 -5.27 -18.51
C ALA A 94 5.35 -4.32 -19.71
N SER A 95 4.98 -3.04 -19.56
CA SER A 95 5.14 -2.02 -20.59
C SER A 95 6.52 -1.37 -20.63
N LEU A 96 7.36 -1.58 -19.60
CA LEU A 96 8.64 -0.91 -19.46
C LEU A 96 9.75 -1.59 -20.26
N GLU A 97 10.57 -0.76 -20.88
CA GLU A 97 11.88 -1.14 -21.42
C GLU A 97 12.96 -0.92 -20.35
N LEU A 98 14.11 -1.60 -20.49
CA LEU A 98 15.22 -1.47 -19.53
C LEU A 98 15.69 -0.01 -19.39
N ALA A 99 15.66 0.76 -20.48
CA ALA A 99 16.05 2.17 -20.48
C ALA A 99 15.11 3.06 -19.65
N ASP A 100 13.85 2.66 -19.45
CA ASP A 100 12.90 3.44 -18.65
C ASP A 100 13.30 3.47 -17.17
N LEU A 101 14.06 2.47 -16.70
CA LEU A 101 14.60 2.44 -15.34
C LEU A 101 15.60 3.57 -15.06
N ASP A 102 16.20 4.15 -16.10
CA ASP A 102 17.15 5.26 -16.00
C ASP A 102 16.48 6.65 -16.01
N ARG A 103 15.17 6.74 -16.29
CA ARG A 103 14.41 8.00 -16.21
C ARG A 103 14.57 8.63 -14.83
N VAL A 104 14.91 9.91 -14.79
CA VAL A 104 15.02 10.68 -13.53
C VAL A 104 13.69 11.35 -13.23
N LEU A 105 13.21 11.18 -12.00
CA LEU A 105 12.02 11.82 -11.45
C LEU A 105 12.45 12.72 -10.29
N ASP A 106 11.85 13.91 -10.19
CA ASP A 106 12.01 14.79 -9.05
C ASP A 106 11.05 14.35 -7.93
N LEU A 107 11.61 13.83 -6.84
CA LEU A 107 10.88 13.41 -5.64
C LEU A 107 11.13 14.36 -4.46
N SER A 108 11.49 15.61 -4.73
CA SER A 108 11.78 16.60 -3.69
C SER A 108 10.58 16.84 -2.76
N ASP A 109 9.36 16.85 -3.29
CA ASP A 109 8.13 17.06 -2.52
C ASP A 109 7.89 15.99 -1.44
N ILE A 110 8.49 14.81 -1.62
CA ILE A 110 8.43 13.70 -0.65
C ILE A 110 9.79 13.41 0.00
N GLY A 111 10.74 14.36 -0.09
CA GLY A 111 12.01 14.35 0.65
C GLY A 111 13.13 13.49 0.07
N PHE A 112 12.97 12.93 -1.13
CA PHE A 112 13.99 12.07 -1.75
C PHE A 112 14.88 12.78 -2.78
N GLY A 113 14.48 13.96 -3.25
CA GLY A 113 15.16 14.69 -4.33
C GLY A 113 15.10 13.94 -5.66
N GLU A 114 16.01 14.24 -6.59
CA GLU A 114 16.05 13.54 -7.87
C GLU A 114 16.47 12.06 -7.70
N LYS A 115 15.70 11.17 -8.31
CA LYS A 115 15.93 9.72 -8.28
C LYS A 115 15.59 9.07 -9.61
N LYS A 116 16.28 7.98 -9.94
CA LYS A 116 15.93 7.15 -11.10
C LYS A 116 14.66 6.36 -10.83
N ALA A 117 13.91 6.00 -11.88
CA ALA A 117 12.76 5.11 -11.77
C ALA A 117 13.12 3.77 -11.08
N ALA A 118 14.33 3.25 -11.32
CA ALA A 118 14.86 2.07 -10.61
C ALA A 118 14.79 2.19 -9.08
N PHE A 119 15.05 3.37 -8.51
CA PHE A 119 14.95 3.62 -7.06
C PHE A 119 13.50 3.49 -6.56
N ILE A 120 12.54 3.95 -7.35
CA ILE A 120 11.12 3.86 -6.99
C ILE A 120 10.71 2.39 -6.88
N PHE A 121 11.05 1.55 -7.87
CA PHE A 121 10.76 0.12 -7.81
C PHE A 121 11.46 -0.57 -6.64
N SER A 122 12.77 -0.34 -6.47
CA SER A 122 13.53 -1.03 -5.42
C SER A 122 13.11 -0.61 -4.01
N SER A 123 12.92 0.69 -3.79
CA SER A 123 12.80 1.26 -2.44
C SER A 123 11.36 1.57 -2.06
N LEU A 124 10.60 2.18 -2.98
CA LEU A 124 9.23 2.63 -2.67
C LEU A 124 8.18 1.55 -2.94
N ILE A 125 8.46 0.56 -3.80
CA ILE A 125 7.57 -0.58 -4.04
C ILE A 125 8.10 -1.82 -3.28
N SER A 126 9.21 -2.42 -3.71
CA SER A 126 9.63 -3.73 -3.18
C SER A 126 10.03 -3.70 -1.70
N ALA A 127 10.88 -2.74 -1.29
CA ALA A 127 11.29 -2.64 0.11
C ALA A 127 10.14 -2.20 1.03
N HIS A 128 9.29 -1.26 0.57
CA HIS A 128 8.09 -0.85 1.31
C HIS A 128 7.10 -2.01 1.50
N ALA A 129 6.77 -2.75 0.43
CA ALA A 129 5.90 -3.93 0.51
C ALA A 129 6.45 -5.01 1.45
N SER A 130 7.78 -5.21 1.46
CA SER A 130 8.45 -6.14 2.38
C SER A 130 8.29 -5.69 3.84
N ASN A 131 8.46 -4.39 4.11
CA ASN A 131 8.26 -3.81 5.45
C ASN A 131 6.79 -3.97 5.91
N MET A 132 5.84 -3.63 5.04
CA MET A 132 4.40 -3.77 5.33
C MET A 132 4.01 -5.22 5.60
N THR A 133 4.57 -6.16 4.84
CA THR A 133 4.36 -7.60 5.05
C THR A 133 4.91 -8.05 6.41
N GLY A 134 6.07 -7.54 6.83
CA GLY A 134 6.63 -7.79 8.17
C GLY A 134 5.74 -7.29 9.30
N GLU A 135 5.20 -6.08 9.17
CA GLU A 135 4.24 -5.51 10.12
C GLU A 135 2.94 -6.32 10.18
N ILE A 136 2.34 -6.62 9.03
CA ILE A 136 1.12 -7.44 8.94
C ILE A 136 1.36 -8.82 9.54
N SER A 137 2.50 -9.45 9.25
CA SER A 137 2.88 -10.75 9.84
C SER A 137 2.93 -10.68 11.37
N THR A 138 3.54 -9.63 11.92
CA THR A 138 3.60 -9.41 13.37
C THR A 138 2.20 -9.23 13.96
N LEU A 139 1.37 -8.39 13.34
CA LEU A 139 -0.01 -8.12 13.79
C LEU A 139 -0.90 -9.37 13.72
N LYS A 140 -0.72 -10.22 12.72
CA LYS A 140 -1.37 -11.54 12.64
C LYS A 140 -0.90 -12.44 13.79
N GLY A 141 0.41 -12.51 14.02
CA GLY A 141 1.01 -13.32 15.09
C GLY A 141 0.51 -12.94 16.48
N LEU A 142 0.37 -11.64 16.77
CA LEU A 142 -0.19 -11.15 18.03
C LEU A 142 -1.65 -11.58 18.27
N GLN A 143 -2.37 -11.92 17.20
CA GLN A 143 -3.75 -12.40 17.24
C GLN A 143 -3.85 -13.93 17.14
N GLY A 144 -2.73 -14.64 17.29
CA GLY A 144 -2.68 -16.11 17.22
C GLY A 144 -2.77 -16.69 15.80
N ALA A 145 -2.78 -15.84 14.77
CA ALA A 145 -2.75 -16.26 13.38
C ALA A 145 -1.31 -16.46 12.87
N LYS A 146 -1.18 -17.15 11.74
CA LYS A 146 0.11 -17.50 11.15
C LYS A 146 0.80 -16.29 10.50
N GLY A 147 2.03 -16.00 10.93
CA GLY A 147 2.92 -14.98 10.34
C GLY A 147 3.90 -15.54 9.28
N TYR A 148 5.03 -14.87 9.07
CA TYR A 148 6.08 -15.20 8.10
C TYR A 148 7.43 -15.57 8.76
N PRO A 149 8.24 -16.52 8.20
CA PRO A 149 7.87 -17.49 7.17
C PRO A 149 7.09 -18.63 7.83
N GLY A 150 5.88 -18.85 7.37
CA GLY A 150 5.00 -19.86 7.93
C GLY A 150 4.56 -20.84 6.88
#